data_AF-F8X1G6-F1
#
_entry.id   AF-F8X1G6-F1
#
_cell.length_a   1.000
_cell.length_b   1.000
_cell.length_c   1.000
_cell.angle_alpha   90.00
_cell.angle_beta   90.00
_cell.angle_gamma   90.00
#
_symmetry.space_group_name_H-M   'P 1'
#
loop_
_entity.id
_entity.type
_entity.pdbx_description
1 polymer ?
#
loop_
_entity_poly.entity_id
_entity_poly.type
_entity_poly.pdbx_seq_one_letter_code
_entity_poly.pdbx_strand_id
1 'polypeptide(L)'
;MNRNFLYRGEFNTPVLPEEEHVAQSSLAFAINVQPYRTSDGERILPVIMNDNYFTLRQGESKNLEIEFGASLLPENGYKLEVIPYNNK
;
A
#
# COMPACT_ATOMS: atom_id res chain seq x y z
N MET A 1 -19.87 15.58 -10.78
CA MET A 1 -18.41 15.78 -10.79
C MET A 1 -17.79 14.57 -10.12
N ASN A 2 -17.20 13.65 -10.87
CA ASN A 2 -16.49 12.50 -10.30
C ASN A 2 -15.13 13.00 -9.81
N ARG A 3 -14.93 13.03 -8.49
CA ARG A 3 -13.63 13.32 -7.88
C ARG A 3 -12.88 12.00 -7.76
N ASN A 4 -11.80 11.84 -8.54
CA ASN A 4 -10.86 10.74 -8.36
C ASN A 4 -9.90 11.12 -7.23
N PHE A 5 -9.73 10.22 -6.27
CA PHE A 5 -8.72 10.37 -5.23
C PHE A 5 -7.46 9.64 -5.70
N LEU A 6 -6.43 10.41 -6.07
CA LEU A 6 -5.12 9.87 -6.39
C LEU A 6 -4.30 9.80 -5.11
N TYR A 7 -4.02 8.59 -4.61
CA TYR A 7 -2.96 8.42 -3.64
C TYR A 7 -1.63 8.25 -4.37
N ARG A 8 -0.65 9.10 -4.06
CA ARG A 8 0.74 8.98 -4.51
C ARG A 8 1.63 8.91 -3.27
N GLY A 9 2.08 7.73 -2.92
CA GLY A 9 2.96 7.50 -1.78
C GLY A 9 4.20 6.71 -2.17
N GLU A 10 5.31 6.96 -1.48
CA GLU A 10 6.53 6.16 -1.59
C GLU A 10 6.50 5.07 -0.52
N PHE A 11 6.64 3.82 -0.95
CA PHE A 11 6.79 2.68 -0.04
C PHE A 11 8.28 2.41 0.16
N ASN A 12 8.76 2.66 1.38
CA ASN A 12 10.16 2.46 1.74
C ASN A 12 10.33 1.18 2.57
N THR A 13 11.37 0.42 2.26
CA THR A 13 11.86 -0.62 3.16
C THR A 13 12.63 0.05 4.31
N PRO A 14 12.50 -0.42 5.57
CA PRO A 14 13.30 0.11 6.66
C PRO A 14 14.80 -0.12 6.36
N VAL A 15 15.61 0.92 6.51
CA VAL A 15 17.07 0.80 6.45
C VAL A 15 17.52 0.24 7.80
N LEU A 16 17.97 -1.02 7.81
CA LEU A 16 18.51 -1.63 9.03
C LEU A 16 19.89 -1.02 9.34
N PRO A 17 20.18 -0.68 10.62
CA PRO A 17 21.52 -0.29 11.03
C PRO A 17 22.50 -1.47 10.86
N GLU A 18 23.74 -1.16 10.50
CA GLU A 18 24.74 -2.12 9.99
C GLU A 18 25.13 -3.27 10.96
N GLU A 19 24.70 -3.24 12.23
CA GLU A 19 25.08 -4.24 13.25
C GLU A 19 23.96 -5.21 13.66
N GLU A 20 22.72 -5.07 13.18
CA GLU A 20 21.62 -5.96 13.54
C GLU A 20 21.40 -7.04 12.47
N HIS A 21 22.18 -8.12 12.54
CA HIS A 21 21.97 -9.35 11.75
C HIS A 21 20.76 -10.17 12.24
N VAL A 22 19.60 -9.54 12.40
CA VAL A 22 18.33 -10.26 12.32
C VAL A 22 18.02 -10.34 10.82
N ALA A 23 17.80 -11.55 10.31
CA ALA A 23 17.49 -11.79 8.90
C ALA A 23 16.09 -11.24 8.53
N GLN A 24 15.85 -9.94 8.68
CA GLN A 24 14.80 -9.26 7.95
C GLN A 24 15.21 -9.31 6.49
N SER A 25 14.51 -10.11 5.70
CA SER A 25 14.84 -10.28 4.30
C SER A 25 14.94 -8.91 3.64
N SER A 26 16.04 -8.63 2.95
CA SER A 26 16.28 -7.40 2.15
C SER A 26 15.34 -7.25 0.94
N LEU A 27 14.23 -7.98 0.97
CA LEU A 27 13.22 -8.14 -0.06
C LEU A 27 11.84 -8.06 0.61
N ALA A 28 10.99 -7.14 0.18
CA ALA A 28 9.57 -7.15 0.48
C ALA A 28 8.85 -7.83 -0.70
N PHE A 29 8.47 -9.09 -0.52
CA PHE A 29 7.96 -9.93 -1.59
C PHE A 29 6.44 -9.81 -1.74
N ALA A 30 5.98 -9.71 -2.99
CA ALA A 30 4.57 -9.74 -3.38
C ALA A 30 3.66 -8.82 -2.54
N ILE A 31 4.09 -7.57 -2.34
CA ILE A 31 3.42 -6.56 -1.52
C ILE A 31 1.97 -6.38 -1.99
N ASN A 32 1.02 -6.76 -1.13
CA ASN A 32 -0.39 -6.52 -1.35
C ASN A 32 -0.76 -5.11 -0.85
N VAL A 33 -1.44 -4.35 -1.70
CA VAL A 33 -2.00 -3.04 -1.37
C VAL A 33 -3.52 -3.12 -1.38
N GLN A 34 -4.14 -2.72 -0.27
CA GLN A 34 -5.59 -2.71 -0.12
C GLN A 34 -6.09 -1.45 0.60
N PRO A 35 -6.95 -0.64 -0.03
CA PRO A 35 -7.66 0.43 0.64
C PRO A 35 -8.85 -0.10 1.45
N TYR A 36 -9.02 0.46 2.64
CA TYR A 36 -10.15 0.21 3.53
C TYR A 36 -10.80 1.53 3.94
N ARG A 37 -12.11 1.54 4.06
CA ARG A 37 -12.86 2.68 4.59
C ARG A 37 -12.62 2.77 6.09
N THR A 38 -12.37 3.98 6.58
CA THR A 38 -12.11 4.19 8.02
C THR A 38 -13.37 4.10 8.88
N SER A 39 -14.55 4.33 8.31
CA SER A 39 -15.81 4.37 9.06
C SER A 39 -16.28 2.98 9.54
N ASP A 40 -16.02 1.93 8.75
CA ASP A 40 -16.48 0.56 9.03
C ASP A 40 -15.38 -0.49 8.88
N GLY A 41 -14.20 -0.13 8.39
CA GLY A 41 -13.10 -1.07 8.15
C GLY A 41 -13.30 -1.96 6.92
N GLU A 42 -14.35 -1.73 6.12
CA GLU A 42 -14.62 -2.54 4.93
C GLU A 42 -13.68 -2.19 3.77
N ARG A 43 -13.46 -3.17 2.89
CA ARG A 43 -12.66 -2.96 1.68
C ARG A 43 -13.35 -1.97 0.76
N ILE A 44 -12.58 -1.04 0.19
CA ILE A 44 -13.08 -0.15 -0.85
C ILE A 44 -13.05 -0.89 -2.19
N LEU A 45 -14.22 -1.18 -2.74
CA LEU A 45 -14.41 -1.86 -4.02
C LEU A 45 -15.58 -1.22 -4.81
N PRO A 46 -15.49 -1.13 -6.15
CA PRO A 46 -14.34 -1.49 -6.98
C PRO A 46 -13.19 -0.49 -6.82
N VAL A 47 -11.96 -0.97 -7.04
CA VAL A 47 -10.73 -0.18 -7.06
C VAL A 47 -9.94 -0.52 -8.32
N ILE A 48 -9.34 0.49 -8.94
CA ILE A 48 -8.42 0.35 -10.07
C ILE A 48 -7.04 0.75 -9.56
N MET A 49 -6.03 -0.05 -9.85
CA MET A 49 -4.64 0.22 -9.48
C MET A 49 -3.74 -0.02 -10.68
N ASN A 50 -2.71 0.81 -10.85
CA ASN A 50 -1.72 0.59 -11.90
C ASN A 50 -0.82 -0.63 -11.64
N ASP A 51 -0.69 -1.07 -10.38
CA ASP A 51 0.05 -2.26 -9.97
C ASP A 51 -0.47 -2.81 -8.62
N ASN A 52 -0.25 -4.09 -8.34
CA ASN A 52 -0.48 -4.74 -7.05
C ASN A 52 0.34 -6.04 -6.99
N TYR A 53 0.66 -6.54 -5.80
CA TYR A 53 1.53 -7.71 -5.62
C TYR A 53 2.95 -7.56 -6.21
N PHE A 54 3.50 -6.34 -6.16
CA PHE A 54 4.85 -6.06 -6.64
C PHE A 54 5.91 -6.41 -5.57
N THR A 55 7.18 -6.45 -5.96
CA THR A 55 8.30 -6.75 -5.06
C THR A 55 9.25 -5.55 -5.02
N LEU A 56 9.76 -5.22 -3.83
CA LEU A 56 10.79 -4.20 -3.63
C LEU A 56 12.01 -4.80 -2.94
N ARG A 57 13.20 -4.42 -3.40
CA ARG A 57 14.47 -4.65 -2.70
C ARG A 57 14.77 -3.49 -1.75
N GLN A 58 15.74 -3.70 -0.86
CA GLN A 58 16.24 -2.64 0.02
C GLN A 58 16.66 -1.41 -0.80
N GLY A 59 16.16 -0.23 -0.41
CA GLY A 59 16.43 1.04 -1.07
C GLY A 59 15.62 1.29 -2.35
N GLU A 60 14.81 0.34 -2.82
CA GLU A 60 13.86 0.58 -3.91
C GLU A 60 12.56 1.22 -3.39
N SER A 61 11.97 2.06 -4.23
CA SER A 61 10.66 2.65 -4.01
C SER A 61 9.80 2.54 -5.26
N LYS A 62 8.48 2.66 -5.09
CA LYS A 62 7.53 2.61 -6.19
C LYS A 62 6.42 3.63 -5.99
N ASN A 63 6.09 4.33 -7.08
CA ASN A 63 4.89 5.16 -7.16
C ASN A 63 3.71 4.28 -7.59
N LEU A 64 2.64 4.31 -6.80
CA LEU A 64 1.40 3.62 -7.09
C LEU A 64 0.29 4.63 -7.35
N GLU A 65 -0.57 4.32 -8.32
CA GLU A 65 -1.78 5.07 -8.64
C GLU A 65 -2.98 4.17 -8.33
N ILE A 66 -3.85 4.66 -7.46
CA ILE A 66 -5.05 3.97 -6.99
C ILE A 66 -6.24 4.89 -7.25
N GLU A 67 -7.29 4.35 -7.89
CA GLU A 67 -8.53 5.06 -8.16
C GLU A 67 -9.74 4.28 -7.63
N PHE A 68 -10.65 4.97 -6.94
CA PHE A 68 -11.95 4.44 -6.52
C PHE A 68 -12.99 5.57 -6.45
N GLY A 69 -14.27 5.19 -6.52
CA GLY A 69 -15.37 6.16 -6.55
C GLY A 69 -15.51 6.94 -5.24
N ALA A 70 -15.65 8.26 -5.33
CA ALA A 70 -15.86 9.12 -4.15
C ALA A 70 -17.11 8.74 -3.33
N SER A 71 -18.15 8.18 -3.96
CA SER A 71 -19.34 7.68 -3.26
C SER A 71 -19.06 6.52 -2.31
N LEU A 72 -17.92 5.84 -2.46
CA LEU A 72 -17.47 4.77 -1.57
C LEU A 72 -16.84 5.31 -0.28
N LEU A 73 -16.65 6.63 -0.15
CA LEU A 73 -16.10 7.31 1.01
C LEU A 73 -17.13 8.28 1.64
N PRO A 74 -18.17 7.78 2.32
CA PRO A 74 -19.21 8.63 2.91
C PRO A 74 -18.66 9.64 3.93
N GLU A 75 -17.59 9.29 4.64
CA GLU A 75 -16.90 10.15 5.63
C GLU A 75 -15.55 10.71 5.13
N ASN A 76 -15.26 10.57 3.82
CA ASN A 76 -13.99 10.95 3.18
C ASN A 76 -12.70 10.31 3.75
N GLY A 77 -12.80 9.33 4.66
CA GLY A 77 -11.64 8.70 5.28
C GLY A 77 -11.34 7.30 4.75
N TYR A 78 -10.10 7.07 4.32
CA TYR A 78 -9.57 5.75 3.98
C TYR A 78 -8.22 5.51 4.65
N LYS A 79 -7.87 4.23 4.83
CA LYS A 79 -6.51 3.78 5.14
C LYS A 79 -6.01 2.85 4.04
N LEU A 80 -4.70 2.78 3.87
CA LEU A 80 -4.05 1.79 3.02
C LEU A 80 -3.35 0.77 3.90
N GLU A 81 -3.64 -0.50 3.70
CA GLU A 81 -2.79 -1.59 4.20
C GLU A 81 -1.86 -2.03 3.08
N VAL A 82 -0.57 -2.07 3.40
CA VAL A 82 0.51 -2.44 2.49
C VAL A 82 1.35 -3.50 3.16
N ILE A 83 1.13 -4.76 2.77
CA ILE A 83 1.61 -5.93 3.51
C ILE A 83 2.44 -6.81 2.57
N PRO A 84 3.73 -7.04 2.85
CA PRO A 84 4.53 -8.05 2.17
C PRO A 84 4.07 -9.47 2.57
N TYR A 85 4.14 -10.42 1.65
CA TYR A 85 3.80 -11.83 1.95
C TYR A 85 4.77 -12.50 2.92
N ASN A 86 6.02 -12.04 2.89
CA ASN A 86 7.10 -12.55 3.73
C ASN A 86 7.28 -11.78 5.05
N ASN A 87 6.28 -10.97 5.45
CA ASN A 87 6.25 -10.28 6.75
C ASN A 87 5.59 -11.13 7.85
N LYS A 88 5.94 -12.42 7.92
CA LYS A 88 5.42 -13.36 8.93
C LYS A 88 6.49 -13.70 9.96
#